data_AF-A0A0U1NIY7-F1
#
_entry.id   AF-A0A0U1NIY7-F1
#
_cell.length_a   1.000
_cell.length_b   1.000
_cell.length_c   1.000
_cell.angle_alpha   90.00
_cell.angle_beta   90.00
_cell.angle_gamma   90.00
#
_symmetry.space_group_name_H-M   'P 1'
#
loop_
_entity.id
_entity.type
_entity.pdbx_description
1 polymer ?
#
loop_
_entity_poly.entity_id
_entity_poly.type
_entity_poly.pdbx_seq_one_letter_code
_entity_poly.pdbx_strand_id
1 'polypeptide(L)'
;MLILTCPYCSVAADETELSAGGEAHVKRETVGADDAAFEQYLFQRENPKGIHFERWRHAAGCGKWFHAARCTNTLEVFGTYSAQTLEPPKNITDAISAARPGWTWRNFS
;
A
#
# COMPACT_ATOMS: atom_id res chain seq x y z
N MET A 1 2.33 11.78 14.22
CA MET A 1 3.32 11.13 13.35
C MET A 1 2.84 9.70 13.12
N LEU A 2 2.69 9.28 11.87
CA LEU A 2 2.15 7.97 11.52
C LEU A 2 3.11 6.85 11.98
N ILE A 3 2.58 5.78 12.58
CA ILE A 3 3.37 4.61 12.98
C ILE A 3 3.02 3.42 12.10
N LEU A 4 4.02 2.79 11.49
CA LEU A 4 3.85 1.58 10.69
C LEU A 4 4.77 0.46 11.22
N THR A 5 4.19 -0.68 11.57
CA THR A 5 4.99 -1.84 11.98
C THR A 5 5.64 -2.49 10.77
N CYS A 6 6.97 -2.53 10.71
CA CYS A 6 7.67 -3.20 9.61
C CYS A 6 7.49 -4.73 9.72
N PRO A 7 6.93 -5.42 8.71
CA PRO A 7 6.66 -6.86 8.81
C PRO A 7 7.93 -7.73 8.78
N TYR A 8 9.10 -7.15 8.53
CA TYR A 8 10.35 -7.90 8.42
C TYR A 8 11.23 -7.80 9.66
N CYS A 9 11.24 -6.67 10.35
CA CYS A 9 12.04 -6.47 11.56
C CYS A 9 11.19 -6.17 12.80
N SER A 10 9.86 -6.17 12.65
CA SER A 10 8.87 -5.99 13.72
C SER A 10 8.95 -4.65 14.47
N VAL A 11 9.79 -3.72 14.02
CA VAL A 11 9.90 -2.37 14.57
C VAL A 11 8.62 -1.59 14.22
N ALA A 12 8.00 -0.98 15.23
CA ALA A 12 7.01 0.06 15.04
C ALA A 12 7.75 1.35 14.65
N ALA A 13 7.87 1.58 13.35
CA ALA A 13 8.65 2.67 12.79
C ALA A 13 7.79 3.93 12.69
N ASP A 14 8.38 5.06 13.06
CA ASP A 14 7.80 6.36 12.81
C ASP A 14 7.89 6.72 11.32
N GLU A 15 6.94 7.52 10.81
CA GLU A 15 6.92 7.91 9.40
C GLU A 15 8.20 8.59 8.90
N THR A 16 8.95 9.25 9.80
CA THR A 16 10.23 9.87 9.49
C THR A 16 11.36 8.86 9.24
N GLU A 17 11.21 7.61 9.69
CA GLU A 17 12.14 6.50 9.46
C GLU A 17 11.85 5.78 8.13
N LEU A 18 10.74 6.13 7.48
CA LEU A 18 10.18 5.44 6.32
C LEU A 18 10.25 6.32 5.07
N SER A 19 10.25 5.68 3.90
CA SER A 19 10.04 6.37 2.62
C SER A 19 8.76 5.88 1.96
N ALA A 20 7.86 6.81 1.64
CA ALA A 20 6.63 6.50 0.92
C ALA A 20 6.94 6.12 -0.55
N GLY A 21 6.29 5.07 -1.05
CA GLY A 21 6.39 4.59 -2.43
C GLY A 21 5.13 4.77 -3.27
N GLY A 22 4.11 5.42 -2.71
CA GLY A 22 2.81 5.58 -3.37
C GLY A 22 2.02 4.28 -3.42
N GLU A 23 1.20 4.14 -4.46
CA GLU A 23 0.26 3.03 -4.65
C GLU A 23 0.93 1.64 -4.59
N ALA A 24 0.30 0.69 -3.90
CA ALA A 24 0.65 -0.74 -3.91
C ALA A 24 0.06 -1.48 -5.11
N HIS A 25 0.47 -2.75 -5.30
CA HIS A 25 -0.12 -3.66 -6.28
C HIS A 25 -0.05 -3.21 -7.75
N VAL A 26 0.84 -2.26 -8.07
CA VAL A 26 1.10 -1.82 -9.45
C VAL A 26 2.03 -2.81 -10.14
N LYS A 27 1.50 -3.56 -11.11
CA LYS A 27 2.30 -4.43 -11.98
C LYS A 27 3.13 -3.59 -12.94
N ARG A 28 4.40 -3.97 -13.12
CA ARG A 28 5.27 -3.36 -14.12
C ARG A 28 4.90 -3.83 -15.52
N GLU A 29 4.64 -2.88 -16.41
CA GLU A 29 4.59 -3.16 -17.85
C GLU A 29 5.98 -3.44 -18.41
N THR A 30 6.05 -4.40 -19.34
CA THR A 30 7.29 -4.92 -19.91
C THR A 30 7.32 -4.74 -21.42
N VAL A 31 8.39 -5.22 -22.06
CA VAL A 31 8.55 -5.21 -23.52
C VAL A 31 7.31 -5.85 -24.18
N GLY A 32 6.71 -5.14 -25.14
CA GLY A 32 5.53 -5.58 -25.86
C GLY A 32 4.21 -4.92 -25.43
N ALA A 33 4.22 -4.09 -24.38
CA ALA A 33 3.09 -3.22 -24.08
C ALA A 33 2.89 -2.17 -25.18
N ASP A 34 1.63 -1.81 -25.46
CA ASP A 34 1.32 -0.67 -26.31
C ASP A 34 1.54 0.66 -25.56
N ASP A 35 1.57 1.77 -26.31
CA ASP A 35 1.84 3.10 -25.77
C ASP A 35 0.83 3.49 -24.68
N ALA A 36 -0.44 3.09 -24.80
CA ALA A 36 -1.49 3.42 -23.84
C ALA A 36 -1.30 2.66 -22.51
N ALA A 37 -1.00 1.37 -22.56
CA ALA A 37 -0.69 0.58 -21.38
C ALA A 37 0.59 1.08 -20.70
N PHE A 38 1.61 1.46 -21.49
CA PHE A 38 2.85 1.99 -20.94
C PHE A 38 2.67 3.38 -20.32
N GLU A 39 1.90 4.26 -20.94
CA GLU A 39 1.50 5.58 -20.39
C GLU A 39 0.75 5.43 -19.07
N GLN A 40 -0.22 4.51 -19.00
CA GLN A 40 -0.91 4.18 -17.75
C GLN A 40 0.06 3.70 -16.67
N TYR A 41 0.97 2.79 -16.99
CA TYR A 41 1.97 2.31 -16.04
C TYR A 41 2.93 3.40 -15.55
N LEU A 42 3.36 4.31 -16.43
CA LEU A 42 4.31 5.36 -16.07
C LEU A 42 3.67 6.43 -15.19
N PHE A 43 2.44 6.85 -15.50
CA PHE A 43 1.89 8.09 -14.94
C PHE A 43 0.61 7.92 -14.11
N GLN A 44 -0.19 6.88 -14.35
CA GLN A 44 -1.49 6.73 -13.69
C GLN A 44 -1.37 5.97 -12.38
N ARG A 45 -1.92 6.53 -11.30
CA ARG A 45 -1.98 5.89 -9.98
C ARG A 45 -3.34 6.14 -9.34
N GLU A 46 -3.78 5.22 -8.51
CA GLU A 46 -4.93 5.45 -7.65
C GLU A 46 -4.61 6.54 -6.62
N ASN A 47 -5.55 7.46 -6.43
CA ASN A 47 -5.47 8.50 -5.41
C ASN A 47 -6.80 8.64 -4.67
N PRO A 48 -7.21 7.60 -3.92
CA PRO A 48 -8.50 7.59 -3.25
C PRO A 48 -8.51 8.51 -2.03
N LYS A 49 -9.64 9.19 -1.82
CA LYS A 49 -9.99 9.75 -0.51
C LYS A 49 -10.67 8.66 0.31
N GLY A 50 -9.92 7.97 1.17
CA GLY A 50 -10.43 6.82 1.90
C GLY A 50 -9.40 5.70 1.98
N ILE A 51 -9.85 4.46 1.81
CA ILE A 51 -8.97 3.30 1.88
C ILE A 51 -7.97 3.31 0.72
N HIS A 52 -6.70 3.13 1.05
CA HIS A 52 -5.61 3.06 0.11
C HIS A 52 -4.63 1.96 0.53
N PHE A 53 -4.18 1.17 -0.45
CA PHE A 53 -3.06 0.26 -0.29
C PHE A 53 -1.81 0.90 -0.85
N GLU A 54 -0.78 1.00 -0.02
CA GLU A 54 0.41 1.80 -0.31
C GLU A 54 1.69 0.99 -0.11
N ARG A 55 2.78 1.45 -0.72
CA ARG A 55 4.14 0.94 -0.53
C ARG A 55 4.91 1.84 0.42
N TRP A 56 5.68 1.20 1.30
CA TRP A 56 6.59 1.87 2.22
C TRP A 56 7.91 1.12 2.27
N ARG A 57 9.01 1.86 2.38
CA ARG A 57 10.35 1.31 2.60
C ARG A 57 10.83 1.71 3.99
N HIS A 58 11.33 0.75 4.76
CA HIS A 58 11.95 1.04 6.05
C HIS A 58 13.39 1.56 5.85
N ALA A 59 13.51 2.81 5.41
CA ALA A 59 14.74 3.41 4.90
C ALA A 59 15.81 3.61 6.00
N ALA A 60 15.40 3.97 7.22
CA ALA A 60 16.30 4.09 8.37
C ALA A 60 16.48 2.79 9.17
N GLY A 61 15.96 1.66 8.65
CA GLY A 61 16.01 0.36 9.32
C GLY A 61 16.42 -0.77 8.38
N CYS A 62 15.58 -1.79 8.25
CA CYS A 62 15.93 -3.00 7.50
C CYS A 62 16.06 -2.82 5.96
N GLY A 63 15.73 -1.65 5.42
CA GLY A 63 15.86 -1.30 4.01
C GLY A 63 14.84 -1.96 3.07
N LYS A 64 13.97 -2.85 3.58
CA LYS A 64 12.98 -3.60 2.79
C LYS A 64 11.72 -2.79 2.49
N TRP A 65 11.10 -3.13 1.36
CA TRP A 65 9.79 -2.64 0.94
C TRP A 65 8.67 -3.52 1.49
N PHE A 66 7.60 -2.90 1.97
CA PHE A 66 6.38 -3.56 2.44
C PHE A 66 5.14 -2.76 1.99
N HIS A 67 3.96 -3.34 2.19
CA HIS A 67 2.68 -2.68 1.95
C HIS A 67 2.00 -2.26 3.24
N ALA A 68 1.23 -1.18 3.18
CA ALA A 68 0.37 -0.72 4.26
C ALA A 68 -1.05 -0.47 3.73
N ALA A 69 -2.05 -0.83 4.52
CA ALA A 69 -3.44 -0.45 4.27
C ALA A 69 -3.84 0.66 5.23
N ARG A 70 -4.21 1.83 4.71
CA ARG A 70 -4.59 2.97 5.53
C ARG A 70 -5.74 3.78 4.96
N CYS A 71 -6.39 4.56 5.81
CA CYS A 71 -7.33 5.59 5.39
C CYS A 71 -6.59 6.91 5.15
N THR A 72 -6.53 7.39 3.90
CA THR A 72 -5.87 8.66 3.55
C THR A 72 -6.54 9.89 4.14
N ASN A 73 -7.82 9.78 4.54
CA ASN A 73 -8.58 10.86 5.16
C ASN A 73 -8.41 10.94 6.68
N THR A 74 -8.16 9.81 7.37
CA THR A 74 -8.11 9.75 8.84
C THR A 74 -6.76 9.30 9.41
N LEU A 75 -5.86 8.84 8.54
CA LEU A 75 -4.57 8.23 8.86
C LEU A 75 -4.65 6.93 9.68
N GLU A 76 -5.84 6.36 9.85
CA GLU A 76 -6.05 5.05 10.45
C GLU A 76 -5.33 3.96 9.64
N VAL A 77 -4.55 3.12 10.32
CA VAL A 77 -3.79 2.02 9.72
C VAL A 77 -4.46 0.71 10.06
N PHE A 78 -4.86 -0.05 9.05
CA PHE A 78 -5.47 -1.37 9.20
C PHE A 78 -4.42 -2.50 9.29
N GLY A 79 -3.20 -2.21 8.83
CA GLY A 79 -2.04 -3.05 9.05
C GLY A 79 -1.01 -2.94 7.93
N THR A 80 0.08 -3.68 8.11
CA THR A 80 1.20 -3.78 7.17
C THR A 80 1.45 -5.24 6.82
N TYR A 81 1.98 -5.47 5.62
CA TYR A 81 2.20 -6.82 5.11
C TYR A 81 3.30 -6.86 4.06
N SER A 82 3.78 -8.07 3.74
CA SER A 82 4.92 -8.28 2.83
C SER A 82 4.65 -7.68 1.45
N ALA A 83 5.66 -7.08 0.82
CA ALA A 83 5.57 -6.65 -0.58
C ALA A 83 5.59 -7.81 -1.59
N GLN A 84 5.71 -9.06 -1.11
CA GLN A 84 5.67 -10.26 -1.94
C GLN A 84 4.25 -10.85 -2.09
N THR A 85 3.22 -10.12 -1.67
CA THR A 85 1.82 -10.51 -1.87
C THR A 85 1.26 -9.83 -3.11
N LEU A 86 0.46 -10.55 -3.90
CA LEU A 86 -0.20 -9.99 -5.09
C LEU A 86 -1.52 -9.27 -4.75
N GLU A 87 -2.08 -9.54 -3.58
CA GLU A 87 -3.36 -9.01 -3.11
C GLU A 87 -3.29 -8.70 -1.61
N PRO A 88 -4.13 -7.78 -1.09
CA PRO A 88 -4.24 -7.53 0.35
C PRO A 88 -4.63 -8.79 1.12
N PRO A 89 -3.95 -9.10 2.25
CA PRO A 89 -4.31 -10.24 3.09
C PRO A 89 -5.75 -10.16 3.62
N LYS A 90 -6.44 -11.30 3.73
CA LYS A 90 -7.84 -11.35 4.18
C LYS A 90 -8.07 -10.69 5.54
N ASN A 91 -7.15 -10.85 6.50
CA ASN A 91 -7.30 -10.22 7.81
C ASN A 91 -7.28 -8.68 7.73
N ILE A 92 -6.60 -8.12 6.72
CA ILE A 92 -6.56 -6.67 6.47
C ILE A 92 -7.89 -6.24 5.85
N THR A 93 -8.38 -6.94 4.82
CA THR A 93 -9.67 -6.59 4.20
C THR A 93 -10.82 -6.74 5.17
N ASP A 94 -10.84 -7.78 6.00
CA ASP A 94 -11.86 -7.97 7.05
C ASP A 94 -11.84 -6.81 8.06
N ALA A 95 -10.66 -6.38 8.51
CA ALA A 95 -10.52 -5.24 9.42
C ALA A 95 -11.02 -3.93 8.79
N ILE A 96 -10.70 -3.70 7.51
CA ILE A 96 -11.21 -2.55 6.78
C ILE A 96 -12.74 -2.62 6.66
N SER A 97 -13.31 -3.75 6.24
CA SER A 97 -14.76 -3.90 6.05
C SER A 97 -15.54 -3.74 7.36
N ALA A 98 -14.96 -4.15 8.50
CA ALA A 98 -15.53 -3.92 9.81
C ALA A 98 -15.56 -2.43 10.19
N ALA A 99 -14.50 -1.68 9.89
CA ALA A 99 -14.39 -0.26 10.25
C ALA A 99 -15.03 0.69 9.22
N ARG A 100 -15.04 0.30 7.94
CA ARG A 100 -15.43 1.10 6.77
C ARG A 100 -16.27 0.24 5.82
N PRO A 101 -17.51 -0.12 6.19
CA PRO A 101 -18.37 -0.92 5.34
C PRO A 101 -18.61 -0.23 3.98
N GLY A 102 -18.57 -1.02 2.90
CA GLY A 102 -18.76 -0.52 1.53
C GLY A 102 -17.55 0.19 0.93
N TRP A 103 -16.35 0.02 1.50
CA TRP A 103 -15.12 0.50 0.89
C TRP A 103 -14.86 -0.22 -0.45
N THR A 104 -14.21 0.48 -1.36
CA THR A 104 -13.73 -0.10 -2.61
C THR A 104 -12.40 0.53 -2.98
N TRP A 105 -11.49 -0.26 -3.54
CA TRP A 105 -10.24 0.22 -4.08
C TRP A 105 -9.83 -0.67 -5.26
N ARG A 106 -9.70 -0.10 -6.47
CA ARG A 106 -9.59 -0.87 -7.72
C ARG A 106 -10.61 -2.02 -7.75
N ASN A 107 -10.13 -3.27 -7.64
CA ASN A 107 -10.89 -4.50 -7.69
C ASN A 107 -11.11 -5.14 -6.30
N PHE A 108 -10.76 -4.45 -5.22
CA PHE A 108 -10.91 -4.92 -3.84
C PHE A 108 -12.06 -4.21 -3.12
N SER A 109 -12.74 -4.93 -2.22
CA SER A 109 -13.88 -4.49 -1.40
C SER A 109 -14.03 -5.34 -0.14
#